data_AF-A0A9W9A8G8-F1
#
_entry.id   AF-A0A9W9A8G8-F1
#
_cell.length_a   1.000
_cell.length_b   1.000
_cell.length_c   1.000
_cell.angle_alpha   90.00
_cell.angle_beta   90.00
_cell.angle_gamma   90.00
#
_symmetry.space_group_name_H-M   'P 1'
#
loop_
_entity.id
_entity.type
_entity.pdbx_description
1 polymer ?
#
loop_
_entity_poly.entity_id
_entity_poly.type
_entity_poly.pdbx_seq_one_letter_code
_entity_poly.pdbx_strand_id
1 'polypeptide(L)'
;MVQSGQAPSLSSHETPFHWDYVSIVIFGAQRSSHGPSLKHLETLEFLLSRGASPNSIDIVGFTALQHACTIQTTNEPPKYDPQQPVDAATYARLVQIPHIPQTSKMTPLLRTLIKHGANVDHQNRYGEVAMFLAFPTNNVDFIDILLEHGASLDIPEADGLTPRNTFIRYGPQVTSCVTKWIRKREGINAPREGGQKRCGWIGCGQPGGEKDGKSTLMICSRCQVERYCSAQCQSACNYLLFCPRKFQFPYSVYIEKAWAEHKKVCKPFDTSTTIVLIPNYDEIGSLQSTANFARSVFGYDQHLPTPKNTNRGARVPRTKHGKSNTKNILVKVQIAMKPTAMYGMTFDSNSFDPHGNLLIYTKNRDLVCTIRRKDQIGGVSAPGVGAGERAFDKLVQTIMTKGIGGAKGYFSAVLKSKKELVIKVEDMLAEQPF
;
A
#
# COMPACT_ATOMS: atom_id res chain seq x y z
N MET A 1 29.24 20.37 -32.60
CA MET A 1 29.45 18.92 -32.41
C MET A 1 29.09 18.11 -33.65
N VAL A 2 27.89 18.25 -34.21
CA VAL A 2 27.53 17.60 -35.50
C VAL A 2 28.42 18.09 -36.67
N GLN A 3 28.80 19.38 -36.67
CA GLN A 3 29.67 19.96 -37.70
C GLN A 3 31.14 19.54 -37.61
N SER A 4 31.61 19.02 -36.47
CA SER A 4 33.02 18.65 -36.26
C SER A 4 33.29 17.16 -36.42
N GLY A 5 32.26 16.33 -36.66
CA GLY A 5 32.40 14.88 -36.85
C GLY A 5 32.90 14.09 -35.62
N GLN A 6 33.10 14.75 -34.49
CA GLN A 6 33.50 14.14 -33.23
C GLN A 6 32.29 13.98 -32.31
N ALA A 7 32.03 12.74 -31.89
CA ALA A 7 30.98 12.46 -30.92
C ALA A 7 31.36 13.04 -29.54
N PRO A 8 30.41 13.65 -28.82
CA PRO A 8 30.62 14.05 -27.43
C PRO A 8 30.99 12.86 -26.55
N SER A 9 31.69 13.14 -25.44
CA SER A 9 31.83 12.15 -24.39
C SER A 9 30.46 11.81 -23.82
N LEU A 10 30.18 10.53 -23.58
CA LEU A 10 28.95 10.13 -22.88
C LEU A 10 28.89 10.62 -21.43
N SER A 11 30.03 11.05 -20.88
CA SER A 11 30.14 11.67 -19.56
C SER A 11 30.01 13.20 -19.58
N SER A 12 29.87 13.84 -20.75
CA SER A 12 29.68 15.30 -20.83
C SER A 12 28.21 15.71 -20.64
N HIS A 13 28.00 16.99 -20.37
CA HIS A 13 26.69 17.62 -20.31
C HIS A 13 26.55 18.67 -21.41
N GLU A 14 25.34 18.90 -21.91
CA GLU A 14 25.09 19.86 -22.99
C GLU A 14 24.63 21.24 -22.51
N THR A 15 24.25 21.36 -21.23
CA THR A 15 23.64 22.57 -20.68
C THR A 15 24.41 23.10 -19.46
N PRO A 16 24.28 24.40 -19.12
CA PRO A 16 24.77 24.94 -17.84
C PRO A 16 24.12 24.32 -16.62
N PHE A 17 22.99 23.62 -16.79
CA PHE A 17 22.36 22.83 -15.73
C PHE A 17 23.09 21.51 -15.46
N HIS A 18 24.13 21.19 -16.23
CA HIS A 18 24.84 19.92 -16.18
C HIS A 18 23.94 18.73 -16.48
N TRP A 19 22.95 18.90 -17.37
CA TRP A 19 22.16 17.77 -17.84
C TRP A 19 22.97 16.89 -18.78
N ASP A 20 23.13 15.63 -18.39
CA ASP A 20 23.74 14.61 -19.21
C ASP A 20 22.76 14.07 -20.27
N TYR A 21 23.29 13.29 -21.21
CA TYR A 21 22.49 12.71 -22.29
C TYR A 21 21.34 11.83 -21.79
N VAL A 22 21.54 11.12 -20.68
CA VAL A 22 20.51 10.28 -20.05
C VAL A 22 19.37 11.14 -19.52
N SER A 23 19.68 12.19 -18.76
CA SER A 23 18.68 13.13 -18.23
C SER A 23 17.93 13.83 -19.35
N ILE A 24 18.61 14.25 -20.42
CA ILE A 24 17.98 14.88 -21.58
C ILE A 24 16.91 13.97 -22.22
N VAL A 25 17.17 12.66 -22.33
CA VAL A 25 16.18 11.71 -22.85
C VAL A 25 14.95 11.62 -21.95
N ILE A 26 15.14 11.59 -20.62
CA ILE A 26 14.05 11.58 -19.64
C ILE A 26 13.22 12.87 -19.71
N PHE A 27 13.88 14.03 -19.71
CA PHE A 27 13.21 15.32 -19.86
C PHE A 27 12.43 15.40 -21.18
N GLY A 28 13.00 14.92 -22.28
CA GLY A 28 12.31 14.85 -23.57
C GLY A 28 11.06 13.97 -23.53
N ALA A 29 11.14 12.81 -22.88
CA ALA A 29 10.03 11.88 -22.76
C ALA A 29 8.85 12.44 -21.95
N GLN A 30 9.13 13.23 -20.92
CA GLN A 30 8.15 13.94 -20.10
C GLN A 30 7.39 15.01 -20.90
N ARG A 31 8.05 15.68 -21.86
CA ARG A 31 7.52 16.84 -22.63
C ARG A 31 6.75 16.45 -23.88
N SER A 32 7.05 15.29 -24.44
CA SER A 32 6.47 14.83 -25.70
C SER A 32 4.98 14.56 -25.53
N SER A 33 4.16 15.52 -25.94
CA SER A 33 2.70 15.46 -25.94
C SER A 33 2.15 15.05 -27.32
N HIS A 34 2.68 15.60 -28.42
CA HIS A 34 2.35 15.19 -29.80
C HIS A 34 3.53 15.48 -30.74
N GLY A 35 4.01 14.46 -31.46
CA GLY A 35 5.13 14.56 -32.41
C GLY A 35 5.44 13.18 -33.03
N PRO A 36 6.29 13.09 -34.07
CA PRO A 36 6.71 11.79 -34.62
C PRO A 36 7.23 10.91 -33.48
N SER A 37 6.91 9.61 -33.52
CA SER A 37 7.25 8.62 -32.47
C SER A 37 8.71 8.72 -32.04
N LEU A 38 8.98 9.56 -31.02
CA LEU A 38 10.30 9.71 -30.47
C LEU A 38 10.58 8.46 -29.65
N LYS A 39 11.58 7.71 -30.11
CA LYS A 39 12.04 6.44 -29.55
C LYS A 39 12.87 6.65 -28.28
N HIS A 40 12.32 7.37 -27.30
CA HIS A 40 13.04 7.71 -26.06
C HIS A 40 13.54 6.47 -25.32
N LEU A 41 12.76 5.38 -25.34
CA LEU A 41 13.15 4.13 -24.71
C LEU A 41 14.36 3.52 -25.41
N GLU A 42 14.32 3.41 -26.73
CA GLU A 42 15.41 2.83 -27.52
C GLU A 42 16.66 3.71 -27.48
N THR A 43 16.51 5.04 -27.46
CA THR A 43 17.63 5.98 -27.28
C THR A 43 18.24 5.83 -25.90
N LEU A 44 17.42 5.70 -24.84
CA LEU A 44 17.91 5.48 -23.49
C LEU A 44 18.69 4.16 -23.40
N GLU A 45 18.10 3.06 -23.88
CA GLU A 45 18.77 1.75 -23.93
C GLU A 45 20.10 1.82 -24.70
N PHE A 46 20.11 2.51 -25.83
CA PHE A 46 21.32 2.70 -26.62
C PHE A 46 22.40 3.44 -25.84
N LEU A 47 22.11 4.61 -25.26
CA LEU A 47 23.08 5.39 -24.49
C LEU A 47 23.65 4.59 -23.32
N LEU A 48 22.80 3.93 -22.55
CA LEU A 48 23.22 3.11 -21.41
C LEU A 48 24.05 1.90 -21.87
N SER A 49 23.69 1.25 -22.99
CA SER A 49 24.49 0.16 -23.57
C SER A 49 25.87 0.59 -24.06
N ARG A 50 26.04 1.89 -24.36
CA ARG A 50 27.32 2.49 -24.76
C ARG A 50 28.14 2.99 -23.57
N GLY A 51 27.66 2.81 -22.34
CA GLY A 51 28.37 3.18 -21.12
C GLY A 51 28.04 4.57 -20.58
N ALA A 52 26.94 5.20 -21.03
CA ALA A 52 26.43 6.39 -20.33
C ALA A 52 26.03 6.01 -18.90
N SER A 53 26.46 6.81 -17.92
CA SER A 53 26.15 6.55 -16.51
C SER A 53 24.69 6.91 -16.23
N PRO A 54 23.89 6.01 -15.61
CA PRO A 54 22.55 6.36 -15.15
C PRO A 54 22.55 7.23 -13.88
N ASN A 55 23.72 7.44 -13.26
CA ASN A 55 23.91 8.09 -11.96
C ASN A 55 24.61 9.45 -12.07
N SER A 56 24.78 9.99 -13.29
CA SER A 56 25.27 11.35 -13.45
C SER A 56 24.33 12.33 -12.74
N ILE A 57 24.90 13.34 -12.10
CA ILE A 57 24.13 14.34 -11.36
C ILE A 57 24.15 15.69 -12.09
N ASP A 58 23.02 16.38 -12.03
CA ASP A 58 22.93 17.76 -12.50
C ASP A 58 23.45 18.77 -11.45
N ILE A 59 23.32 20.06 -11.74
CA ILE A 59 23.75 21.14 -10.83
C ILE A 59 23.01 21.17 -9.48
N VAL A 60 21.89 20.46 -9.33
CA VAL A 60 21.15 20.34 -8.06
C VAL A 60 21.32 18.96 -7.42
N GLY A 61 22.14 18.10 -8.03
CA GLY A 61 22.40 16.75 -7.52
C GLY A 61 21.35 15.73 -7.94
N PHE A 62 20.46 16.05 -8.88
CA PHE A 62 19.46 15.10 -9.38
C PHE A 62 20.09 14.16 -10.41
N THR A 63 19.74 12.88 -10.30
CA THR A 63 20.00 11.86 -11.33
C THR A 63 18.85 11.78 -12.33
N ALA A 64 19.10 11.12 -13.47
CA ALA A 64 18.05 10.82 -14.44
C ALA A 64 16.86 10.05 -13.83
N LEU A 65 17.11 9.19 -12.83
CA LEU A 65 16.07 8.47 -12.11
C LEU A 65 15.18 9.41 -11.30
N GLN A 66 15.78 10.34 -10.55
CA GLN A 66 15.03 11.34 -9.79
C GLN A 66 14.24 12.24 -10.73
N HIS A 67 14.83 12.67 -11.85
CA HIS A 67 14.11 13.42 -12.90
C HIS A 67 12.91 12.65 -13.45
N ALA A 68 13.02 11.33 -13.63
CA ALA A 68 11.88 10.53 -14.08
C ALA A 68 10.71 10.55 -13.07
N CYS A 69 10.99 10.78 -11.78
CA CYS A 69 10.01 10.86 -10.70
C CYS A 69 9.45 12.27 -10.44
N THR A 70 10.02 13.33 -11.00
CA THR A 70 9.53 14.71 -10.78
C THR A 70 8.32 15.06 -11.66
N ILE A 71 7.59 16.12 -11.27
CA ILE A 71 6.54 16.74 -12.10
C ILE A 71 7.20 17.78 -13.00
N GLN A 72 6.88 17.78 -14.29
CA GLN A 72 7.20 18.92 -15.14
C GLN A 72 6.07 19.95 -15.14
N THR A 73 6.47 21.21 -15.11
CA THR A 73 5.60 22.35 -14.86
C THR A 73 5.32 23.16 -16.12
N THR A 74 6.15 23.00 -17.14
CA THR A 74 6.00 23.65 -18.44
C THR A 74 6.47 22.75 -19.59
N ASN A 75 5.82 22.89 -20.75
CA ASN A 75 6.26 22.27 -22.02
C ASN A 75 7.40 23.06 -22.68
N GLU A 76 7.99 24.08 -22.02
CA GLU A 76 9.10 24.89 -22.55
C GLU A 76 10.38 24.62 -21.73
N PRO A 77 11.57 24.56 -22.34
CA PRO A 77 12.79 24.42 -21.56
C PRO A 77 12.98 25.71 -20.75
N PRO A 78 13.59 25.64 -19.55
CA PRO A 78 13.87 26.85 -18.79
C PRO A 78 14.70 27.81 -19.64
N LYS A 79 14.18 29.02 -19.90
CA LYS A 79 14.90 30.05 -20.66
C LYS A 79 16.02 30.60 -19.77
N TYR A 80 17.26 30.53 -20.25
CA TYR A 80 18.43 31.05 -19.55
C TYR A 80 19.34 31.82 -20.52
N ASP A 81 20.12 32.76 -20.00
CA ASP A 81 21.18 33.47 -20.73
C ASP A 81 22.46 32.60 -20.72
N PRO A 82 22.95 32.11 -21.87
CA PRO A 82 24.15 31.27 -21.93
C PRO A 82 25.43 31.96 -21.43
N GLN A 83 25.44 33.29 -21.31
CA GLN A 83 26.59 34.04 -20.81
C GLN A 83 26.58 34.24 -19.28
N GLN A 84 25.49 33.88 -18.60
CA GLN A 84 25.38 34.01 -17.15
C GLN A 84 25.54 32.64 -16.45
N PRO A 85 26.29 32.57 -15.35
CA PRO A 85 26.37 31.36 -14.55
C PRO A 85 24.98 31.05 -13.96
N VAL A 86 24.49 29.84 -14.24
CA VAL A 86 23.28 29.33 -13.63
C VAL A 86 23.65 28.71 -12.29
N ASP A 87 23.02 29.15 -11.21
CA ASP A 87 23.13 28.53 -9.89
C ASP A 87 21.92 27.64 -9.55
N ALA A 88 22.00 26.88 -8.46
CA ALA A 88 20.92 25.99 -8.02
C ALA A 88 19.64 26.77 -7.65
N ALA A 89 19.77 28.03 -7.22
CA ALA A 89 18.62 28.89 -6.93
C ALA A 89 17.87 29.28 -8.21
N THR A 90 18.61 29.56 -9.28
CA THR A 90 18.08 29.84 -10.63
C THR A 90 17.40 28.59 -11.18
N TYR A 91 17.99 27.40 -11.00
CA TYR A 91 17.36 26.13 -11.36
C TYR A 91 16.02 25.91 -10.66
N ALA A 92 15.97 26.06 -9.34
CA ALA A 92 14.76 25.85 -8.55
C ALA A 92 13.62 26.83 -8.94
N ARG A 93 13.96 28.09 -9.26
CA ARG A 93 12.98 29.10 -9.73
C ARG A 93 12.40 28.76 -11.10
N LEU A 94 13.24 28.27 -12.01
CA LEU A 94 12.84 27.95 -13.38
C LEU A 94 11.99 26.67 -13.50
N VAL A 95 11.97 25.84 -12.45
CA VAL A 95 11.27 24.55 -12.40
C VAL A 95 9.99 24.60 -11.52
N GLN A 96 9.48 25.78 -11.13
CA GLN A 96 8.28 25.90 -10.28
C GLN A 96 6.92 25.53 -10.96
N ILE A 97 5.98 25.05 -10.12
CA ILE A 97 4.87 24.08 -10.34
C ILE A 97 3.56 24.67 -10.90
N PRO A 98 2.92 24.00 -11.90
CA PRO A 98 1.69 23.26 -11.61
C PRO A 98 1.64 21.82 -12.17
N HIS A 99 0.74 21.03 -11.57
CA HIS A 99 0.51 19.59 -11.73
C HIS A 99 0.15 19.15 -13.16
N ILE A 100 1.01 18.35 -13.77
CA ILE A 100 0.62 17.39 -14.81
C ILE A 100 0.79 15.98 -14.23
N PRO A 101 -0.24 15.12 -14.25
CA PRO A 101 -0.09 13.73 -13.80
C PRO A 101 0.91 13.01 -14.71
N GLN A 102 1.98 12.49 -14.11
CA GLN A 102 2.94 11.63 -14.82
C GLN A 102 2.22 10.40 -15.35
N THR A 103 2.40 10.11 -16.64
CA THR A 103 1.68 9.02 -17.32
C THR A 103 2.43 7.70 -17.22
N SER A 104 1.72 6.60 -17.43
CA SER A 104 2.28 5.24 -17.57
C SER A 104 3.40 5.12 -18.63
N LYS A 105 3.57 6.14 -19.49
CA LYS A 105 4.63 6.25 -20.50
C LYS A 105 6.05 6.28 -19.90
N MET A 106 6.22 6.77 -18.68
CA MET A 106 7.55 6.88 -18.05
C MET A 106 8.00 5.56 -17.39
N THR A 107 7.06 4.65 -17.12
CA THR A 107 7.32 3.37 -16.45
C THR A 107 8.42 2.53 -17.13
N PRO A 108 8.45 2.37 -18.48
CA PRO A 108 9.53 1.65 -19.15
C PRO A 108 10.90 2.33 -19.00
N LEU A 109 10.95 3.66 -19.03
CA LEU A 109 12.19 4.43 -18.87
C LEU A 109 12.74 4.27 -17.45
N LEU A 110 11.88 4.38 -16.43
CA LEU A 110 12.23 4.18 -15.03
C LEU A 110 12.82 2.77 -14.81
N ARG A 111 12.16 1.73 -15.32
CA ARG A 111 12.65 0.35 -15.23
C ARG A 111 13.99 0.16 -15.95
N THR A 112 14.17 0.82 -17.09
CA THR A 112 15.42 0.74 -17.87
C THR A 112 16.59 1.38 -17.12
N LEU A 113 16.38 2.56 -16.51
CA LEU A 113 17.39 3.21 -15.67
C LEU A 113 17.83 2.29 -14.53
N ILE A 114 16.87 1.74 -13.78
CA ILE A 114 17.18 0.86 -12.64
C ILE A 114 17.89 -0.42 -13.09
N LYS A 115 17.44 -1.03 -14.20
CA LYS A 115 18.09 -2.23 -14.79
C LYS A 115 19.55 -1.98 -15.14
N HIS A 116 19.90 -0.77 -15.55
CA HIS A 116 21.27 -0.36 -15.87
C HIS A 116 22.07 0.17 -14.67
N GLY A 117 21.56 0.03 -13.45
CA GLY A 117 22.29 0.37 -12.22
C GLY A 117 22.04 1.79 -11.70
N ALA A 118 20.92 2.41 -12.06
CA ALA A 118 20.50 3.64 -11.39
C ALA A 118 20.33 3.42 -9.88
N ASN A 119 20.95 4.27 -9.08
CA ASN A 119 20.86 4.22 -7.62
C ASN A 119 19.50 4.78 -7.16
N VAL A 120 18.61 3.89 -6.74
CA VAL A 120 17.27 4.24 -6.21
C VAL A 120 17.31 5.08 -4.93
N ASP A 121 18.42 5.02 -4.21
CA ASP A 121 18.65 5.66 -2.91
C ASP A 121 19.61 6.85 -3.00
N HIS A 122 19.90 7.34 -4.20
CA HIS A 122 20.70 8.55 -4.37
C HIS A 122 20.00 9.76 -3.75
N GLN A 123 20.74 10.55 -2.97
CA GLN A 123 20.26 11.78 -2.35
C GLN A 123 20.68 12.99 -3.19
N ASN A 124 19.71 13.82 -3.57
CA ASN A 124 20.02 15.13 -4.18
C ASN A 124 20.59 16.10 -3.13
N ARG A 125 20.85 17.36 -3.52
CA ARG A 125 21.35 18.38 -2.57
C ARG A 125 20.41 18.71 -1.40
N TYR A 126 19.14 18.32 -1.49
CA TYR A 126 18.15 18.44 -0.41
C TYR A 126 18.05 17.16 0.44
N GLY A 127 18.90 16.16 0.21
CA GLY A 127 18.81 14.88 0.88
C GLY A 127 17.67 13.98 0.38
N GLU A 128 16.93 14.38 -0.66
CA GLU A 128 15.76 13.65 -1.13
C GLU A 128 16.16 12.45 -2.00
N VAL A 129 15.63 11.28 -1.67
CA VAL A 129 15.64 10.09 -2.54
C VAL A 129 14.48 10.13 -3.54
N ALA A 130 14.55 9.33 -4.61
CA ALA A 130 13.52 9.28 -5.67
C ALA A 130 12.09 9.07 -5.13
N MET A 131 11.95 8.38 -3.99
CA MET A 131 10.66 8.15 -3.33
C MET A 131 9.95 9.45 -2.91
N PHE A 132 10.68 10.43 -2.39
CA PHE A 132 10.10 11.73 -1.98
C PHE A 132 9.49 12.48 -3.16
N LEU A 133 10.09 12.32 -4.34
CA LEU A 133 9.62 12.95 -5.57
C LEU A 133 8.37 12.25 -6.11
N ALA A 134 8.25 10.94 -5.93
CA ALA A 134 7.09 10.17 -6.37
C ALA A 134 5.84 10.41 -5.51
N PHE A 135 5.98 10.71 -4.22
CA PHE A 135 4.86 10.87 -3.29
C PHE A 135 3.85 11.98 -3.66
N PRO A 136 4.26 13.25 -3.95
CA PRO A 136 3.33 14.30 -4.37
C PRO A 136 2.53 13.97 -5.63
N THR A 137 3.07 13.12 -6.50
CA THR A 137 2.41 12.73 -7.76
C THR A 137 1.30 11.69 -7.58
N ASN A 138 1.23 11.05 -6.40
CA ASN A 138 0.39 9.88 -6.14
C ASN A 138 0.54 8.75 -7.19
N ASN A 139 1.71 8.70 -7.85
CA ASN A 139 2.01 7.69 -8.86
C ASN A 139 2.47 6.39 -8.18
N VAL A 140 1.47 5.58 -7.81
CA VAL A 140 1.65 4.29 -7.14
C VAL A 140 2.56 3.36 -7.93
N ASP A 141 2.55 3.42 -9.26
CA ASP A 141 3.36 2.55 -10.11
C ASP A 141 4.86 2.81 -9.92
N PHE A 142 5.27 4.08 -9.82
CA PHE A 142 6.68 4.42 -9.56
C PHE A 142 7.09 4.01 -8.15
N ILE A 143 6.23 4.25 -7.16
CA ILE A 143 6.46 3.82 -5.78
C ILE A 143 6.64 2.30 -5.72
N ASP A 144 5.78 1.53 -6.43
CA ASP A 144 5.85 0.08 -6.49
C ASP A 144 7.17 -0.38 -7.16
N ILE A 145 7.60 0.28 -8.25
CA ILE A 145 8.85 -0.03 -8.96
C ILE A 145 10.08 0.27 -8.08
N LEU A 146 10.14 1.44 -7.45
CA LEU A 146 11.27 1.81 -6.59
C LEU A 146 11.39 0.83 -5.42
N LEU A 147 10.28 0.50 -4.76
CA LEU A 147 10.27 -0.45 -3.64
C LEU A 147 10.57 -1.89 -4.08
N GLU A 148 10.16 -2.27 -5.29
CA GLU A 148 10.51 -3.54 -5.94
C GLU A 148 12.02 -3.70 -6.12
N HIS A 149 12.71 -2.62 -6.43
CA HIS A 149 14.16 -2.61 -6.62
C HIS A 149 14.93 -2.18 -5.37
N GLY A 150 14.32 -2.35 -4.20
CA GLY A 150 15.02 -2.25 -2.92
C GLY A 150 15.17 -0.85 -2.34
N ALA A 151 14.49 0.17 -2.89
CA ALA A 151 14.57 1.53 -2.35
C ALA A 151 14.32 1.57 -0.83
N SER A 152 15.21 2.23 -0.10
CA SER A 152 15.14 2.36 1.34
C SER A 152 14.01 3.30 1.74
N LEU A 153 13.35 2.98 2.86
CA LEU A 153 12.34 3.84 3.46
C LEU A 153 12.91 4.68 4.62
N ASP A 154 14.19 4.48 4.95
CA ASP A 154 14.80 4.94 6.19
C ASP A 154 15.88 6.01 5.98
N ILE A 155 16.08 6.45 4.73
CA ILE A 155 17.02 7.53 4.39
C ILE A 155 16.36 8.88 4.69
N PRO A 156 16.93 9.70 5.59
CA PRO A 156 16.38 11.01 5.91
C PRO A 156 16.76 12.05 4.86
N GLU A 157 15.82 12.92 4.51
CA GLU A 157 16.12 14.16 3.78
C GLU A 157 16.62 15.27 4.72
N ALA A 158 16.89 16.47 4.20
CA ALA A 158 17.51 17.57 4.95
C ALA A 158 16.74 18.01 6.21
N ASP A 159 15.41 17.96 6.21
CA ASP A 159 14.56 18.25 7.37
C ASP A 159 14.40 17.04 8.32
N GLY A 160 15.09 15.92 8.06
CA GLY A 160 15.06 14.70 8.88
C GLY A 160 13.83 13.81 8.65
N LEU A 161 12.99 14.14 7.66
CA LEU A 161 11.87 13.29 7.25
C LEU A 161 12.41 12.06 6.53
N THR A 162 11.76 10.91 6.74
CA THR A 162 12.05 9.67 6.01
C THR A 162 10.84 9.27 5.19
N PRO A 163 11.01 8.52 4.08
CA PRO A 163 9.86 7.98 3.38
C PRO A 163 8.94 7.19 4.31
N ARG A 164 9.50 6.45 5.29
CA ARG A 164 8.75 5.67 6.29
C ARG A 164 7.82 6.50 7.17
N ASN A 165 8.22 7.68 7.62
CA ASN A 165 7.39 8.48 8.55
C ASN A 165 6.46 9.46 7.82
N THR A 166 6.73 9.77 6.55
CA THR A 166 6.00 10.80 5.81
C THR A 166 4.94 10.25 4.85
N PHE A 167 5.07 9.00 4.37
CA PHE A 167 4.20 8.44 3.32
C PHE A 167 2.69 8.50 3.63
N ILE A 168 2.32 8.46 4.92
CA ILE A 168 0.92 8.54 5.39
C ILE A 168 0.26 9.88 4.99
N ARG A 169 1.06 10.94 4.87
CA ARG A 169 0.59 12.30 4.53
C ARG A 169 0.17 12.44 3.06
N TYR A 170 0.59 11.53 2.18
CA TYR A 170 0.37 11.61 0.72
C TYR A 170 -0.86 10.82 0.24
N GLY A 171 -1.71 10.39 1.16
CA GLY A 171 -3.02 9.82 0.84
C GLY A 171 -3.07 8.29 0.86
N PRO A 172 -4.28 7.73 0.70
CA PRO A 172 -4.54 6.31 0.95
C PRO A 172 -3.89 5.37 -0.05
N GLN A 173 -3.71 5.78 -1.31
CA GLN A 173 -3.08 4.94 -2.34
C GLN A 173 -1.57 4.77 -2.09
N VAL A 174 -0.85 5.86 -1.80
CA VAL A 174 0.55 5.83 -1.35
C VAL A 174 0.70 5.00 -0.08
N THR A 175 -0.16 5.26 0.91
CA THR A 175 -0.19 4.53 2.19
C THR A 175 -0.30 3.03 1.99
N SER A 176 -1.27 2.59 1.18
CA SER A 176 -1.48 1.18 0.87
C SER A 176 -0.27 0.56 0.16
N CYS A 177 0.32 1.26 -0.81
CA CYS A 177 1.48 0.76 -1.56
C CYS A 177 2.72 0.58 -0.68
N VAL A 178 3.12 1.62 0.07
CA VAL A 178 4.30 1.56 0.94
C VAL A 178 4.10 0.52 2.05
N THR A 179 2.93 0.48 2.66
CA THR A 179 2.59 -0.48 3.71
C THR A 179 2.63 -1.93 3.20
N LYS A 180 2.15 -2.19 1.97
CA LYS A 180 2.28 -3.49 1.30
C LYS A 180 3.75 -3.94 1.24
N TRP A 181 4.67 -3.04 0.90
CA TRP A 181 6.10 -3.37 0.80
C TRP A 181 6.80 -3.52 2.13
N ILE A 182 6.51 -2.69 3.14
CA ILE A 182 7.04 -2.85 4.50
C ILE A 182 6.75 -4.27 4.98
N ARG A 183 5.49 -4.72 4.86
CA ARG A 183 5.10 -6.08 5.25
C ARG A 183 5.73 -7.17 4.41
N LYS A 184 5.81 -6.97 3.08
CA LYS A 184 6.47 -7.93 2.19
C LYS A 184 7.93 -8.14 2.59
N ARG A 185 8.63 -7.07 2.98
CA ARG A 185 10.01 -7.10 3.49
C ARG A 185 10.11 -7.76 4.87
N GLU A 186 9.10 -7.57 5.73
CA GLU A 186 8.97 -8.25 7.03
C GLU A 186 8.47 -9.71 6.94
N GLY A 187 8.17 -10.21 5.73
CA GLY A 187 7.62 -11.56 5.53
C GLY A 187 6.15 -11.72 5.93
N ILE A 188 5.45 -10.63 6.24
CA ILE A 188 4.03 -10.61 6.61
C ILE A 188 3.19 -10.59 5.33
N ASN A 189 2.57 -11.71 4.98
CA ASN A 189 1.63 -11.79 3.87
C ASN A 189 0.20 -11.54 4.36
N ALA A 190 -0.41 -10.44 3.93
CA ALA A 190 -1.82 -10.19 4.20
C ALA A 190 -2.70 -11.11 3.32
N PRO A 191 -3.73 -11.76 3.86
CA PRO A 191 -4.72 -12.43 3.06
C PRO A 191 -5.59 -11.43 2.33
N ARG A 192 -5.84 -11.78 1.07
CA ARG A 192 -6.59 -10.98 0.13
C ARG A 192 -8.08 -11.15 0.42
N GLU A 193 -8.76 -10.11 0.87
CA GLU A 193 -10.13 -9.91 0.37
C GLU A 193 -10.22 -8.59 -0.40
N GLY A 194 -11.34 -8.37 -1.09
CA GLY A 194 -11.71 -7.05 -1.59
C GLY A 194 -10.90 -6.50 -2.75
N GLY A 195 -10.78 -7.28 -3.83
CA GLY A 195 -10.46 -6.73 -5.16
C GLY A 195 -10.68 -7.78 -6.23
N GLN A 196 -10.06 -8.95 -6.05
CA GLN A 196 -10.43 -10.18 -6.74
C GLN A 196 -10.22 -11.33 -5.75
N LYS A 197 -11.32 -11.93 -5.24
CA LYS A 197 -11.24 -13.21 -4.51
C LYS A 197 -10.53 -14.15 -5.49
N ARG A 198 -9.28 -14.54 -5.25
CA ARG A 198 -8.51 -15.35 -6.19
C ARG A 198 -7.95 -16.57 -5.49
N CYS A 199 -7.63 -17.59 -6.26
CA CYS A 199 -6.79 -18.68 -5.76
C CYS A 199 -5.47 -18.11 -5.22
N GLY A 200 -5.10 -18.50 -4.00
CA GLY A 200 -3.87 -18.12 -3.31
C GLY A 200 -2.60 -18.60 -4.01
N TRP A 201 -2.73 -19.64 -4.85
CA TRP A 201 -1.63 -20.08 -5.70
C TRP A 201 -1.37 -19.07 -6.82
N ILE A 202 -0.18 -18.45 -6.79
CA ILE A 202 0.26 -17.41 -7.73
C ILE A 202 0.19 -17.90 -9.19
N GLY A 203 0.51 -19.17 -9.45
CA GLY A 203 0.47 -19.77 -10.79
C GLY A 203 -0.94 -19.98 -11.37
N CYS A 204 -1.99 -20.00 -10.53
CA CYS A 204 -3.37 -20.11 -10.99
C CYS A 204 -4.02 -18.74 -11.05
N GLY A 205 -4.05 -18.02 -9.92
CA GLY A 205 -4.65 -16.68 -9.82
C GLY A 205 -6.09 -16.59 -10.31
N GLN A 206 -6.82 -17.70 -10.46
CA GLN A 206 -8.18 -17.67 -11.00
C GLN A 206 -9.10 -16.86 -10.08
N PRO A 207 -9.88 -15.91 -10.62
CA PRO A 207 -10.89 -15.22 -9.84
C PRO A 207 -11.96 -16.23 -9.41
N GLY A 208 -12.24 -16.24 -8.13
CA GLY A 208 -13.42 -16.87 -7.55
C GLY A 208 -14.66 -16.09 -7.95
N GLY A 209 -15.52 -16.73 -8.74
CA GLY A 209 -16.90 -16.28 -8.93
C GLY A 209 -17.75 -16.46 -7.66
N GLU A 210 -18.99 -15.98 -7.75
CA GLU A 210 -20.00 -16.11 -6.71
C GLU A 210 -21.19 -16.89 -7.30
N LYS A 211 -21.58 -17.99 -6.66
CA LYS A 211 -22.75 -18.80 -7.02
C LYS A 211 -23.65 -18.89 -5.80
N ASP A 212 -24.90 -18.46 -5.94
CA ASP A 212 -25.89 -18.42 -4.84
C ASP A 212 -25.42 -17.63 -3.59
N GLY A 213 -24.68 -16.54 -3.80
CA GLY A 213 -24.14 -15.70 -2.71
C GLY A 213 -22.97 -16.34 -1.94
N LYS A 214 -22.37 -17.42 -2.48
CA LYS A 214 -21.20 -18.09 -1.91
C LYS A 214 -20.01 -18.01 -2.86
N SER A 215 -18.82 -17.78 -2.30
CA SER A 215 -17.59 -17.85 -3.08
C SER A 215 -17.38 -19.26 -3.62
N THR A 216 -16.99 -19.34 -4.88
CA THR A 216 -16.55 -20.59 -5.53
C THR A 216 -15.17 -21.07 -5.04
N LEU A 217 -14.45 -20.25 -4.28
CA LEU A 217 -13.17 -20.64 -3.68
C LEU A 217 -13.38 -21.35 -2.36
N MET A 218 -12.67 -22.46 -2.19
CA MET A 218 -12.52 -23.15 -0.93
C MET A 218 -11.56 -22.38 -0.02
N ILE A 219 -11.71 -22.55 1.29
CA ILE A 219 -10.86 -21.93 2.32
C ILE A 219 -10.04 -23.03 2.98
N CYS A 220 -8.78 -22.74 3.32
CA CYS A 220 -7.94 -23.66 4.10
C CYS A 220 -8.61 -23.95 5.45
N SER A 221 -8.91 -25.22 5.74
CA SER A 221 -9.61 -25.63 6.96
C SER A 221 -8.82 -25.35 8.24
N ARG A 222 -7.49 -25.32 8.15
CA ARG A 222 -6.58 -25.09 9.27
C ARG A 222 -6.53 -23.61 9.65
N CYS A 223 -6.06 -22.75 8.74
CA CYS A 223 -5.89 -21.33 9.04
C CYS A 223 -7.14 -20.48 8.81
N GLN A 224 -8.13 -20.99 8.08
CA GLN A 224 -9.36 -20.30 7.65
C GLN A 224 -9.16 -18.92 7.00
N VAL A 225 -7.97 -18.71 6.41
CA VAL A 225 -7.53 -17.42 5.87
C VAL A 225 -7.22 -17.55 4.37
N GLU A 226 -6.43 -18.55 3.98
CA GLU A 226 -6.01 -18.72 2.59
C GLU A 226 -7.09 -19.40 1.74
N ARG A 227 -7.22 -19.01 0.46
CA ARG A 227 -8.26 -19.49 -0.46
C ARG A 227 -7.68 -20.25 -1.65
N TYR A 228 -8.38 -21.24 -2.17
CA TYR A 228 -7.96 -22.04 -3.34
C TYR A 228 -9.16 -22.49 -4.17
N CYS A 229 -8.96 -22.69 -5.48
CA CYS A 229 -10.06 -23.03 -6.39
C CYS A 229 -10.25 -24.54 -6.62
N SER A 230 -9.25 -25.38 -6.32
CA SER A 230 -9.34 -26.84 -6.51
C SER A 230 -8.37 -27.57 -5.59
N ALA A 231 -8.63 -28.86 -5.32
CA ALA A 231 -7.71 -29.72 -4.58
C ALA A 231 -6.31 -29.78 -5.23
N GLN A 232 -6.23 -29.66 -6.56
CA GLN A 232 -4.96 -29.53 -7.30
C GLN A 232 -4.20 -28.26 -6.94
N CYS A 233 -4.86 -27.11 -6.81
CA CYS A 233 -4.20 -25.87 -6.36
C CYS A 233 -3.75 -25.94 -4.90
N GLN A 234 -4.40 -26.78 -4.09
CA GLN A 234 -4.03 -27.06 -2.70
C GLN A 234 -2.88 -28.07 -2.59
N SER A 235 -2.76 -29.00 -3.53
CA SER A 235 -1.71 -30.03 -3.53
C SER A 235 -0.49 -29.65 -4.36
N ALA A 236 -0.59 -28.64 -5.23
CA ALA A 236 0.48 -28.17 -6.12
C ALA A 236 1.77 -27.90 -5.35
N CYS A 237 2.69 -28.86 -5.43
CA CYS A 237 4.08 -28.72 -5.04
C CYS A 237 4.89 -28.24 -6.25
N ASN A 238 6.11 -27.79 -5.97
CA ASN A 238 6.99 -26.99 -6.83
C ASN A 238 7.45 -27.64 -8.16
N TYR A 239 6.75 -28.64 -8.68
CA TYR A 239 7.08 -29.33 -9.92
C TYR A 239 5.89 -29.32 -10.86
N LEU A 240 6.04 -28.56 -11.96
CA LEU A 240 5.42 -28.79 -13.26
C LEU A 240 4.07 -29.52 -13.23
N LEU A 241 3.03 -28.85 -12.73
CA LEU A 241 1.66 -29.28 -12.98
C LEU A 241 0.94 -28.19 -13.77
N PHE A 242 0.90 -28.44 -15.08
CA PHE A 242 0.06 -27.78 -16.06
C PHE A 242 -1.32 -27.50 -15.46
N CYS A 243 -1.68 -26.22 -15.35
CA CYS A 243 -3.07 -25.82 -15.20
C CYS A 243 -3.68 -25.86 -16.62
N PRO A 244 -4.55 -26.83 -16.96
CA PRO A 244 -5.00 -27.05 -18.34
C PRO A 244 -5.90 -25.93 -18.90
N ARG A 245 -6.06 -24.80 -18.20
CA ARG A 245 -7.00 -23.72 -18.55
C ARG A 245 -6.37 -22.39 -18.96
N LYS A 246 -5.04 -22.25 -19.00
CA LYS A 246 -4.38 -21.05 -19.53
C LYS A 246 -3.10 -21.39 -20.28
N PHE A 247 -3.24 -21.59 -21.58
CA PHE A 247 -2.13 -21.47 -22.52
C PHE A 247 -2.02 -20.00 -22.95
N GLN A 248 -0.83 -19.41 -22.80
CA GLN A 248 -0.27 -18.21 -23.46
C GLN A 248 0.48 -17.32 -22.45
N PHE A 249 1.71 -17.69 -22.06
CA PHE A 249 2.78 -16.71 -21.79
C PHE A 249 4.12 -17.43 -21.88
N PRO A 250 5.03 -17.03 -22.79
CA PRO A 250 6.34 -17.65 -22.94
C PRO A 250 7.39 -16.84 -22.18
N TYR A 251 7.37 -16.85 -20.84
CA TYR A 251 8.51 -16.39 -20.04
C TYR A 251 8.57 -17.17 -18.72
N SER A 252 9.73 -17.76 -18.43
CA SER A 252 10.05 -18.43 -17.17
C SER A 252 10.20 -17.41 -16.05
N VAL A 253 9.07 -16.99 -15.50
CA VAL A 253 9.02 -16.26 -14.23
C VAL A 253 9.37 -17.27 -13.12
N TYR A 254 10.41 -16.99 -12.34
CA TYR A 254 10.66 -17.68 -11.08
C TYR A 254 9.47 -17.42 -10.13
N ILE A 255 8.47 -18.31 -10.14
CA ILE A 255 7.27 -18.20 -9.29
C ILE A 255 7.64 -18.76 -7.91
N GLU A 256 8.17 -17.91 -7.05
CA GLU A 256 8.79 -18.38 -5.79
C GLU A 256 7.83 -18.88 -4.70
N LYS A 257 6.50 -18.75 -4.78
CA LYS A 257 5.64 -19.19 -3.64
C LYS A 257 4.38 -19.94 -4.05
N ALA A 258 4.50 -21.27 -4.07
CA ALA A 258 3.42 -22.25 -4.21
C ALA A 258 2.71 -22.53 -2.86
N TRP A 259 1.58 -23.25 -2.89
CA TRP A 259 0.82 -23.65 -1.68
C TRP A 259 1.66 -24.40 -0.63
N ALA A 260 2.78 -25.01 -1.03
CA ALA A 260 3.80 -25.54 -0.14
C ALA A 260 4.37 -24.49 0.85
N GLU A 261 4.56 -23.25 0.43
CA GLU A 261 4.99 -22.15 1.30
C GLU A 261 3.89 -21.78 2.29
N HIS A 262 2.62 -21.76 1.85
CA HIS A 262 1.49 -21.58 2.77
C HIS A 262 1.52 -22.62 3.87
N LYS A 263 1.73 -23.91 3.56
CA LYS A 263 1.80 -24.99 4.57
C LYS A 263 2.85 -24.71 5.65
N LYS A 264 3.99 -24.11 5.30
CA LYS A 264 5.06 -23.75 6.25
C LYS A 264 4.65 -22.64 7.21
N VAL A 265 3.88 -21.66 6.74
CA VAL A 265 3.42 -20.51 7.54
C VAL A 265 1.98 -20.64 8.05
N CYS A 266 1.32 -21.78 7.81
CA CYS A 266 -0.10 -22.00 8.11
C CYS A 266 -0.33 -22.16 9.61
N LYS A 267 -0.79 -21.09 10.27
CA LYS A 267 -1.20 -21.14 11.68
C LYS A 267 -2.66 -21.57 11.84
N PRO A 268 -3.01 -22.57 12.68
CA PRO A 268 -4.41 -22.93 12.95
C PRO A 268 -5.15 -21.86 13.78
N PHE A 269 -6.47 -21.97 13.89
CA PHE A 269 -7.24 -21.32 14.96
C PHE A 269 -7.07 -22.13 16.25
N ASP A 270 -6.08 -21.76 17.06
CA ASP A 270 -5.77 -22.44 18.32
C ASP A 270 -5.78 -21.49 19.52
N THR A 271 -5.57 -22.04 20.70
CA THR A 271 -5.49 -21.35 21.98
C THR A 271 -4.42 -20.25 22.03
N SER A 272 -3.33 -20.41 21.27
CA SER A 272 -2.20 -19.48 21.26
C SER A 272 -2.43 -18.26 20.34
N THR A 273 -3.10 -18.51 19.21
CA THR A 273 -3.30 -17.54 18.12
C THR A 273 -4.62 -16.79 18.20
N THR A 274 -5.59 -17.32 18.95
CA THR A 274 -6.95 -16.77 19.03
C THR A 274 -7.29 -16.23 20.40
N ILE A 275 -8.22 -15.29 20.42
CA ILE A 275 -8.86 -14.77 21.63
C ILE A 275 -10.37 -14.92 21.51
N VAL A 276 -11.05 -14.98 22.65
CA VAL A 276 -12.51 -14.96 22.73
C VAL A 276 -12.95 -13.64 23.35
N LEU A 277 -13.88 -12.97 22.67
CA LEU A 277 -14.48 -11.72 23.13
C LEU A 277 -16.00 -11.86 23.16
N ILE A 278 -16.62 -11.18 24.12
CA ILE A 278 -18.06 -11.06 24.29
C ILE A 278 -18.52 -9.80 23.55
N PRO A 279 -19.28 -9.93 22.45
CA PRO A 279 -19.79 -8.78 21.70
C PRO A 279 -20.94 -8.09 22.43
N ASN A 280 -20.94 -6.76 22.39
CA ASN A 280 -22.04 -5.91 22.83
C ASN A 280 -22.75 -5.29 21.62
N TYR A 281 -24.09 -5.35 21.60
CA TYR A 281 -24.94 -4.89 20.51
C TYR A 281 -25.91 -3.77 20.91
N ASP A 282 -25.62 -3.04 21.99
CA ASP A 282 -26.40 -1.88 22.37
C ASP A 282 -26.28 -0.78 21.31
N GLU A 283 -27.15 0.22 21.35
CA GLU A 283 -27.11 1.35 20.42
C GLU A 283 -25.72 2.00 20.41
N ILE A 284 -25.14 2.06 19.21
CA ILE A 284 -23.86 2.70 18.95
C ILE A 284 -24.19 4.12 18.51
N GLY A 285 -23.53 5.12 19.08
CA GLY A 285 -23.66 6.51 18.65
C GLY A 285 -23.39 6.70 17.16
N SER A 286 -23.71 7.89 16.64
CA SER A 286 -23.51 8.23 15.22
C SER A 286 -22.06 8.00 14.78
N LEU A 287 -21.85 7.20 13.74
CA LEU A 287 -20.54 6.95 13.13
C LEU A 287 -20.37 7.88 11.92
N GLN A 288 -19.46 8.84 12.02
CA GLN A 288 -19.12 9.74 10.90
C GLN A 288 -17.90 9.22 10.15
N SER A 289 -17.86 9.39 8.82
CA SER A 289 -16.64 9.11 8.05
C SER A 289 -15.58 10.17 8.34
N THR A 290 -14.30 9.82 8.28
CA THR A 290 -13.20 10.78 8.49
C THR A 290 -13.25 11.93 7.48
N ALA A 291 -13.70 11.67 6.25
CA ALA A 291 -13.90 12.70 5.23
C ALA A 291 -15.04 13.66 5.59
N ASN A 292 -16.19 13.16 6.04
CA ASN A 292 -17.29 14.03 6.51
C ASN A 292 -16.86 14.80 7.75
N PHE A 293 -16.14 14.15 8.67
CA PHE A 293 -15.63 14.78 9.87
C PHE A 293 -14.66 15.93 9.53
N ALA A 294 -13.67 15.68 8.68
CA ALA A 294 -12.72 16.70 8.23
C ALA A 294 -13.44 17.87 7.53
N ARG A 295 -14.38 17.57 6.62
CA ARG A 295 -15.17 18.62 5.95
C ARG A 295 -15.96 19.47 6.93
N SER A 296 -16.57 18.86 7.94
CA SER A 296 -17.29 19.56 9.00
C SER A 296 -16.36 20.47 9.82
N VAL A 297 -15.20 19.95 10.25
CA VAL A 297 -14.22 20.72 11.05
C VAL A 297 -13.67 21.91 10.29
N PHE A 298 -13.37 21.75 9.00
CA PHE A 298 -12.84 22.83 8.16
C PHE A 298 -13.93 23.71 7.51
N GLY A 299 -15.21 23.51 7.86
CA GLY A 299 -16.32 24.32 7.35
C GLY A 299 -16.71 24.05 5.89
N TYR A 300 -16.18 23.01 5.24
CA TYR A 300 -16.51 22.63 3.86
C TYR A 300 -17.91 22.02 3.70
N ASP A 301 -18.58 21.63 4.78
CA ASP A 301 -19.94 21.05 4.75
C ASP A 301 -21.06 22.07 4.59
N GLN A 302 -20.77 23.38 4.59
CA GLN A 302 -21.80 24.44 4.52
C GLN A 302 -22.64 24.40 3.22
N HIS A 303 -22.16 23.75 2.15
CA HIS A 303 -22.82 23.76 0.84
C HIS A 303 -22.95 22.40 0.13
N LEU A 304 -22.61 21.28 0.79
CA LEU A 304 -22.71 19.94 0.19
C LEU A 304 -23.60 19.02 1.04
N PRO A 305 -24.67 18.43 0.48
CA PRO A 305 -25.55 17.55 1.24
C PRO A 305 -24.77 16.29 1.67
N THR A 306 -24.68 16.08 2.98
CA THR A 306 -24.13 14.84 3.54
C THR A 306 -25.05 13.66 3.12
N PRO A 307 -24.52 12.57 2.56
CA PRO A 307 -25.33 11.42 2.19
C PRO A 307 -26.13 10.88 3.38
N LYS A 308 -27.45 10.72 3.22
CA LYS A 308 -28.42 10.41 4.30
C LYS A 308 -28.10 9.17 5.15
N ASN A 309 -27.34 8.19 4.64
CA ASN A 309 -27.25 6.86 5.24
C ASN A 309 -25.80 6.32 5.33
N THR A 310 -24.95 6.92 6.16
CA THR A 310 -23.69 6.26 6.57
C THR A 310 -23.79 5.58 7.95
N ASN A 311 -24.86 5.88 8.70
CA ASN A 311 -25.13 5.29 10.00
C ASN A 311 -25.85 3.95 9.88
N ARG A 312 -25.17 2.87 10.29
CA ARG A 312 -25.80 1.60 10.64
C ARG A 312 -25.51 1.32 12.11
N GLY A 313 -26.57 1.17 12.90
CA GLY A 313 -26.46 0.77 14.31
C GLY A 313 -25.91 -0.65 14.46
N ALA A 314 -25.76 -1.08 15.72
CA ALA A 314 -25.34 -2.44 16.05
C ALA A 314 -26.20 -3.48 15.32
N ARG A 315 -25.54 -4.51 14.77
CA ARG A 315 -26.19 -5.53 13.96
C ARG A 315 -25.58 -6.90 14.21
N VAL A 316 -26.45 -7.84 14.54
CA VAL A 316 -26.11 -9.26 14.60
C VAL A 316 -26.35 -9.90 13.22
N PRO A 317 -25.42 -10.71 12.69
CA PRO A 317 -25.65 -11.47 11.46
C PRO A 317 -26.91 -12.35 11.57
N ARG A 318 -27.79 -12.31 10.57
CA ARG A 318 -28.98 -13.18 10.50
C ARG A 318 -28.55 -14.64 10.27
N THR A 319 -28.93 -15.54 11.17
CA THR A 319 -28.75 -17.00 11.01
C THR A 319 -29.99 -17.59 10.32
N LYS A 320 -29.81 -18.44 9.29
CA LYS A 320 -30.92 -19.23 8.76
C LYS A 320 -31.31 -20.28 9.82
N HIS A 321 -32.60 -20.44 10.10
CA HIS A 321 -33.09 -21.42 11.08
C HIS A 321 -32.51 -22.81 10.81
N GLY A 322 -31.95 -23.46 11.84
CA GLY A 322 -31.59 -24.88 11.82
C GLY A 322 -30.16 -25.28 11.39
N LYS A 323 -29.20 -24.35 11.24
CA LYS A 323 -27.78 -24.70 11.00
C LYS A 323 -26.87 -24.13 12.09
N SER A 324 -25.86 -24.93 12.48
CA SER A 324 -24.80 -24.53 13.42
C SER A 324 -24.35 -23.08 13.18
N ASN A 325 -24.42 -22.25 14.21
CA ASN A 325 -24.32 -20.79 14.18
C ASN A 325 -22.92 -20.24 13.86
N THR A 326 -21.99 -21.08 13.42
CA THR A 326 -20.58 -20.73 13.24
C THR A 326 -20.36 -20.07 11.88
N LYS A 327 -20.07 -18.76 11.87
CA LYS A 327 -19.82 -18.00 10.64
C LYS A 327 -18.40 -17.42 10.64
N ASN A 328 -17.62 -17.78 9.62
CA ASN A 328 -16.31 -17.17 9.35
C ASN A 328 -16.52 -15.80 8.70
N ILE A 329 -15.89 -14.78 9.26
CA ILE A 329 -16.05 -13.38 8.88
C ILE A 329 -14.70 -12.66 8.94
N LEU A 330 -14.49 -11.71 8.03
CA LEU A 330 -13.44 -10.71 8.18
C LEU A 330 -14.01 -9.51 8.93
N VAL A 331 -13.38 -9.16 10.04
CA VAL A 331 -13.78 -8.00 10.84
C VAL A 331 -12.69 -6.94 10.82
N LYS A 332 -13.10 -5.69 10.76
CA LYS A 332 -12.26 -4.55 11.13
C LYS A 332 -12.56 -4.19 12.58
N VAL A 333 -11.49 -4.06 13.35
CA VAL A 333 -11.49 -3.59 14.72
C VAL A 333 -10.87 -2.20 14.72
N GLN A 334 -11.55 -1.24 15.35
CA GLN A 334 -11.14 0.15 15.42
C GLN A 334 -11.10 0.60 16.88
N ILE A 335 -9.97 1.21 17.27
CA ILE A 335 -9.78 1.85 18.57
C ILE A 335 -10.41 3.24 18.52
N ALA A 336 -11.06 3.63 19.62
CA ALA A 336 -11.66 4.95 19.76
C ALA A 336 -10.58 6.05 19.72
N MET A 337 -10.87 7.17 19.07
CA MET A 337 -10.01 8.36 19.12
C MET A 337 -10.23 9.14 20.41
N LYS A 338 -9.17 9.72 20.96
CA LYS A 338 -9.27 10.67 22.06
C LYS A 338 -9.87 11.99 21.58
N PRO A 339 -10.72 12.65 22.38
CA PRO A 339 -11.22 14.00 22.06
C PRO A 339 -10.10 15.04 21.87
N THR A 340 -8.97 14.88 22.57
CA THR A 340 -7.81 15.79 22.47
C THR A 340 -7.08 15.68 21.13
N ALA A 341 -7.10 14.51 20.50
CA ALA A 341 -6.55 14.31 19.16
C ALA A 341 -7.30 15.12 18.09
N MET A 342 -8.52 15.56 18.41
CA MET A 342 -9.38 16.34 17.52
C MET A 342 -8.83 17.74 17.23
N TYR A 343 -8.01 18.29 18.14
CA TYR A 343 -7.46 19.64 18.04
C TYR A 343 -5.98 19.66 17.60
N GLY A 344 -5.28 18.53 17.68
CA GLY A 344 -3.81 18.48 17.60
C GLY A 344 -3.20 18.37 16.20
N MET A 345 -4.00 18.22 15.12
CA MET A 345 -3.54 17.99 13.72
C MET A 345 -2.45 16.91 13.52
N THR A 346 -2.14 16.12 14.55
CA THR A 346 -1.14 15.06 14.57
C THR A 346 -1.88 13.76 14.83
N PHE A 347 -1.89 12.86 13.83
CA PHE A 347 -2.51 11.54 13.93
C PHE A 347 -1.42 10.50 14.25
N ASP A 348 -1.02 10.44 15.51
CA ASP A 348 -0.04 9.50 16.02
C ASP A 348 -0.70 8.41 16.90
N SER A 349 0.09 7.48 17.42
CA SER A 349 -0.40 6.45 18.33
C SER A 349 -1.00 7.01 19.63
N ASN A 350 -0.63 8.23 20.03
CA ASN A 350 -1.19 8.89 21.22
C ASN A 350 -2.60 9.42 21.01
N SER A 351 -3.03 9.54 19.77
CA SER A 351 -4.34 10.03 19.37
C SER A 351 -5.49 9.06 19.68
N PHE A 352 -5.18 7.80 20.00
CA PHE A 352 -6.17 6.75 20.25
C PHE A 352 -6.25 6.41 21.74
N ASP A 353 -7.45 6.09 22.21
CA ASP A 353 -7.74 5.69 23.59
C ASP A 353 -7.63 4.17 23.72
N PRO A 354 -6.54 3.62 24.30
CA PRO A 354 -6.38 2.17 24.47
C PRO A 354 -7.36 1.57 25.47
N HIS A 355 -7.99 2.39 26.31
CA HIS A 355 -8.96 1.94 27.31
C HIS A 355 -10.41 2.10 26.84
N GLY A 356 -10.62 2.78 25.71
CA GLY A 356 -11.92 3.01 25.12
C GLY A 356 -12.55 1.75 24.54
N ASN A 357 -13.86 1.81 24.26
CA ASN A 357 -14.57 0.70 23.64
C ASN A 357 -14.06 0.47 22.20
N LEU A 358 -13.95 -0.81 21.81
CA LEU A 358 -13.57 -1.17 20.44
C LEU A 358 -14.80 -1.26 19.56
N LEU A 359 -14.71 -0.73 18.34
CA LEU A 359 -15.74 -0.92 17.33
C LEU A 359 -15.33 -2.05 16.39
N ILE A 360 -16.17 -3.08 16.27
CA ILE A 360 -15.95 -4.23 15.38
C ILE A 360 -17.04 -4.28 14.32
N TYR A 361 -16.63 -4.36 13.04
CA TYR A 361 -17.57 -4.45 11.95
C TYR A 361 -17.01 -5.14 10.70
N THR A 362 -17.90 -5.69 9.87
CA THR A 362 -17.56 -6.26 8.56
C THR A 362 -17.65 -5.21 7.45
N LYS A 363 -17.03 -5.48 6.29
CA LYS A 363 -17.09 -4.60 5.10
C LYS A 363 -18.49 -4.09 4.79
N ASN A 364 -19.44 -5.01 4.73
CA ASN A 364 -20.83 -4.74 4.34
C ASN A 364 -21.71 -4.33 5.53
N ARG A 365 -21.12 -4.18 6.74
CA ARG A 365 -21.83 -3.87 7.99
C ARG A 365 -23.00 -4.83 8.23
N ASP A 366 -22.77 -6.13 7.96
CA ASP A 366 -23.68 -7.22 8.35
C ASP A 366 -23.43 -7.70 9.78
N LEU A 367 -22.22 -7.50 10.29
CA LEU A 367 -21.89 -7.46 11.72
C LEU A 367 -21.45 -6.04 12.07
N VAL A 368 -22.02 -5.47 13.13
CA VAL A 368 -21.54 -4.26 13.80
C VAL A 368 -21.76 -4.46 15.30
N CYS A 369 -20.70 -4.41 16.10
CA CYS A 369 -20.76 -4.52 17.56
C CYS A 369 -19.68 -3.69 18.21
N THR A 370 -19.81 -3.49 19.52
CA THR A 370 -18.74 -2.95 20.35
C THR A 370 -18.18 -4.03 21.26
N ILE A 371 -16.91 -3.91 21.62
CA ILE A 371 -16.32 -4.69 22.71
C ILE A 371 -16.02 -3.71 23.84
N ARG A 372 -16.63 -3.97 24.99
CA ARG A 372 -16.40 -3.21 26.23
C ARG A 372 -15.54 -4.05 27.16
N ARG A 373 -14.53 -3.43 27.78
CA ARG A 373 -13.62 -4.13 28.71
C ARG A 373 -14.39 -4.77 29.88
N LYS A 374 -15.31 -4.02 30.48
CA LYS A 374 -16.15 -4.49 31.61
C LYS A 374 -17.00 -5.72 31.29
N ASP A 375 -17.44 -5.86 30.04
CA ASP A 375 -18.29 -6.98 29.59
C ASP A 375 -17.46 -8.26 29.43
N GLN A 376 -16.13 -8.18 29.51
CA GLN A 376 -15.23 -9.34 29.40
C GLN A 376 -14.94 -9.99 30.77
N ILE A 377 -15.29 -9.34 31.88
CA ILE A 377 -15.04 -9.86 33.24
C ILE A 377 -15.81 -11.18 33.43
N GLY A 378 -15.10 -12.25 33.80
CA GLY A 378 -15.69 -13.58 34.00
C GLY A 378 -16.04 -14.36 32.73
N GLY A 379 -15.56 -13.93 31.56
CA GLY A 379 -15.79 -14.63 30.29
C GLY A 379 -15.29 -16.08 30.32
N VAL A 380 -16.23 -17.03 30.25
CA VAL A 380 -15.92 -18.46 30.15
C VAL A 380 -15.28 -18.73 28.79
N SER A 381 -14.11 -19.34 28.79
CA SER A 381 -13.50 -19.88 27.58
C SER A 381 -13.13 -21.33 27.78
N ALA A 382 -13.03 -22.07 26.67
CA ALA A 382 -12.48 -23.41 26.70
C ALA A 382 -11.05 -23.37 27.28
N PRO A 383 -10.61 -24.41 28.01
CA PRO A 383 -9.28 -24.46 28.61
C PRO A 383 -8.19 -24.07 27.60
N GLY A 384 -7.39 -23.07 27.95
CA GLY A 384 -6.25 -22.60 27.16
C GLY A 384 -6.53 -21.44 26.20
N VAL A 385 -7.77 -21.04 25.91
CA VAL A 385 -8.03 -19.90 25.01
C VAL A 385 -7.96 -18.58 25.78
N GLY A 386 -7.21 -17.58 25.27
CA GLY A 386 -7.15 -16.26 25.90
C GLY A 386 -8.53 -15.59 25.94
N ALA A 387 -9.04 -15.34 27.14
CA ALA A 387 -10.33 -14.70 27.36
C ALA A 387 -10.28 -13.67 28.48
N GLY A 388 -11.37 -12.91 28.60
CA GLY A 388 -11.50 -11.86 29.60
C GLY A 388 -10.72 -10.60 29.25
N GLU A 389 -10.38 -9.80 30.27
CA GLU A 389 -9.72 -8.50 30.06
C GLU A 389 -8.37 -8.64 29.36
N ARG A 390 -7.64 -9.73 29.60
CA ARG A 390 -6.36 -10.02 28.93
C ARG A 390 -6.52 -10.19 27.41
N ALA A 391 -7.64 -10.75 26.96
CA ALA A 391 -7.95 -10.87 25.54
C ALA A 391 -8.19 -9.49 24.91
N PHE A 392 -8.92 -8.62 25.61
CA PHE A 392 -9.13 -7.24 25.20
C PHE A 392 -7.80 -6.50 25.06
N ASP A 393 -6.97 -6.54 26.11
CA ASP A 393 -5.69 -5.85 26.17
C ASP A 393 -4.72 -6.35 25.08
N LYS A 394 -4.68 -7.68 24.83
CA LYS A 394 -3.87 -8.28 23.75
C LYS A 394 -4.32 -7.78 22.36
N LEU A 395 -5.62 -7.63 22.13
CA LEU A 395 -6.14 -7.10 20.87
C LEU A 395 -5.77 -5.63 20.67
N VAL A 396 -5.95 -4.80 21.70
CA VAL A 396 -5.57 -3.38 21.69
C VAL A 396 -4.08 -3.23 21.40
N GLN A 397 -3.23 -3.92 22.16
CA GLN A 397 -1.78 -3.88 21.98
C GLN A 397 -1.36 -4.30 20.57
N THR A 398 -2.00 -5.33 20.00
CA THR A 398 -1.73 -5.77 18.63
C THR A 398 -2.09 -4.70 17.60
N ILE A 399 -3.22 -4.00 17.77
CA ILE A 399 -3.63 -2.92 16.87
C ILE A 399 -2.73 -1.70 17.03
N MET A 400 -2.34 -1.33 18.24
CA MET A 400 -1.45 -0.18 18.45
C MET A 400 -0.06 -0.41 17.87
N THR A 401 0.45 -1.64 17.98
CA THR A 401 1.82 -1.99 17.53
C THR A 401 1.90 -2.29 16.04
N LYS A 402 0.92 -3.00 15.49
CA LYS A 402 0.98 -3.51 14.11
C LYS A 402 -0.10 -2.91 13.21
N GLY A 403 -1.16 -2.34 13.78
CA GLY A 403 -2.30 -1.77 13.06
C GLY A 403 -1.96 -0.48 12.34
N ILE A 404 -2.85 -0.05 11.45
CA ILE A 404 -2.62 1.14 10.61
C ILE A 404 -2.71 2.38 11.47
N GLY A 405 -1.60 3.10 11.60
CA GLY A 405 -1.48 4.29 12.45
C GLY A 405 -1.83 4.00 13.92
N GLY A 406 -1.70 2.75 14.37
CA GLY A 406 -2.14 2.33 15.70
C GLY A 406 -3.65 2.39 15.95
N ALA A 407 -4.46 2.63 14.91
CA ALA A 407 -5.87 2.98 15.02
C ALA A 407 -6.83 1.81 14.75
N LYS A 408 -6.48 1.00 13.76
CA LYS A 408 -7.37 -0.01 13.18
C LYS A 408 -6.59 -1.24 12.73
N GLY A 409 -7.22 -2.40 12.87
CA GLY A 409 -6.72 -3.69 12.42
C GLY A 409 -7.83 -4.52 11.78
N TYR A 410 -7.45 -5.47 10.95
CA TYR A 410 -8.38 -6.38 10.27
C TYR A 410 -8.02 -7.79 10.69
N PHE A 411 -9.01 -8.61 10.98
CA PHE A 411 -8.79 -9.92 11.57
C PHE A 411 -9.73 -10.95 11.00
N SER A 412 -9.23 -12.17 10.84
CA SER A 412 -10.09 -13.33 10.61
C SER A 412 -10.78 -13.68 11.93
N ALA A 413 -12.09 -13.80 11.89
CA ALA A 413 -12.89 -14.09 13.07
C ALA A 413 -13.97 -15.12 12.78
N VAL A 414 -14.37 -15.82 13.84
CA VAL A 414 -15.45 -16.79 13.84
C VAL A 414 -16.47 -16.34 14.86
N LEU A 415 -17.65 -15.96 14.39
CA LEU A 415 -18.80 -15.73 15.26
C LEU A 415 -19.45 -17.09 15.53
N LYS A 416 -19.25 -17.64 16.72
CA LYS A 416 -19.87 -18.92 17.14
C LYS A 416 -21.28 -18.73 17.66
N SER A 417 -21.51 -17.64 18.38
CA SER A 417 -22.81 -17.26 18.94
C SER A 417 -22.90 -15.74 19.08
N LYS A 418 -24.08 -15.23 19.49
CA LYS A 418 -24.24 -13.81 19.82
C LYS A 418 -23.37 -13.34 20.99
N LYS A 419 -22.79 -14.26 21.77
CA LYS A 419 -21.96 -13.94 22.94
C LYS A 419 -20.51 -14.39 22.81
N GLU A 420 -20.14 -15.00 21.68
CA GLU A 420 -18.81 -15.58 21.50
C GLU A 420 -18.28 -15.24 20.10
N LEU A 421 -17.40 -14.25 20.06
CA LEU A 421 -16.62 -13.88 18.89
C LEU A 421 -15.17 -14.30 19.09
N VAL A 422 -14.72 -15.23 18.27
CA VAL A 422 -13.33 -15.72 18.28
C VAL A 422 -12.53 -14.94 17.24
N ILE A 423 -11.48 -14.24 17.65
CA ILE A 423 -10.63 -13.44 16.76
C ILE A 423 -9.23 -14.03 16.74
N LYS A 424 -8.66 -14.22 15.54
CA LYS A 424 -7.28 -14.63 15.37
C LYS A 424 -6.35 -13.41 15.40
N VAL A 425 -5.76 -13.13 16.54
CA VAL A 425 -5.05 -11.86 16.81
C VAL A 425 -3.63 -11.87 16.26
N GLU A 426 -2.94 -13.01 16.29
CA GLU A 426 -1.56 -13.09 15.80
C GLU A 426 -1.43 -12.84 14.30
N ASP A 427 -2.50 -13.17 13.57
CA ASP A 427 -2.60 -12.95 12.13
C ASP A 427 -3.49 -11.73 11.91
N MET A 428 -2.96 -10.54 12.17
CA MET A 428 -3.62 -9.31 11.77
C MET A 428 -3.47 -9.11 10.25
N LEU A 429 -4.61 -9.11 9.56
CA LEU A 429 -4.75 -9.16 8.11
C LEU A 429 -4.66 -7.77 7.51
N ALA A 430 -3.51 -7.14 7.61
CA ALA A 430 -3.52 -5.70 7.54
C ALA A 430 -3.83 -5.15 6.12
N GLU A 431 -4.53 -4.01 6.10
CA GLU A 431 -5.27 -3.33 5.01
C GLU A 431 -5.84 -4.13 3.83
N GLN A 432 -7.17 -4.19 3.84
CA GLN A 432 -7.92 -3.79 2.65
C GLN A 432 -8.25 -2.31 2.70
N PRO A 433 -8.20 -1.59 1.55
CA PRO A 433 -8.89 -0.33 1.45
C PRO A 433 -10.38 -0.60 1.68
N PHE A 434 -10.94 0.00 2.72
CA PHE A 434 -12.38 0.26 2.74
C PHE A 434 -12.62 1.63 2.17
#